data_AF-A0A252DD31-F1
#
_entry.id   AF-A0A252DD31-F1
#
_cell.length_a   1.000
_cell.length_b   1.000
_cell.length_c   1.000
_cell.angle_alpha   90.00
_cell.angle_beta   90.00
_cell.angle_gamma   90.00
#
_symmetry.space_group_name_H-M   'P 1'
#
loop_
_entity.id
_entity.type
_entity.pdbx_description
1 polymer ?
#
loop_
_entity_poly.entity_id
_entity_poly.type
_entity_poly.pdbx_seq_one_letter_code
_entity_poly.pdbx_strand_id
1 'polypeptide(L)'
;MNKTDSRDWKTPLGYYETAIEELRRTQEELQAELQNIREIQSDYANLKAELKATKQELEATQAELKATKQELETTKADLKNTKQVIENSLIKIQKYADSAITEIASVKDGIKNGSIVAHKALMLRGKDDKNWIRFRQLDSVNHHCLQVWRIDDTWHDDIRVKAASLLQARDDQHWMRFHYMKDGRYDTYCVWQRGDIWHHTVRVGAADKLRP
;
A
#
# COMPACT_ATOMS: atom_id res chain seq x y z
N MET A 1 111.47 16.64 -28.14
CA MET A 1 112.68 15.90 -28.55
C MET A 1 112.24 14.59 -29.16
N ASN A 2 112.83 14.28 -30.31
CA ASN A 2 112.42 13.29 -31.29
C ASN A 2 113.00 11.89 -31.00
N LYS A 3 112.33 10.86 -31.55
CA LYS A 3 112.78 9.47 -31.82
C LYS A 3 112.81 8.57 -30.58
N THR A 4 112.17 7.40 -30.58
CA THR A 4 112.42 6.33 -31.55
C THR A 4 111.15 5.57 -31.98
N ASP A 5 110.76 5.79 -33.24
CA ASP A 5 110.22 4.74 -34.10
C ASP A 5 111.29 3.64 -34.21
N SER A 6 111.14 2.52 -33.50
CA SER A 6 111.96 1.33 -33.73
C SER A 6 111.07 0.26 -34.38
N ARG A 7 110.99 0.35 -35.71
CA ARG A 7 110.58 -0.78 -36.56
C ARG A 7 111.65 -1.86 -36.43
N ASP A 8 111.53 -2.73 -35.44
CA ASP A 8 112.35 -3.94 -35.35
C ASP A 8 111.51 -5.14 -35.77
N TRP A 9 111.44 -5.33 -37.09
CA TRP A 9 110.82 -6.51 -37.66
C TRP A 9 111.90 -7.58 -37.87
N LYS A 10 111.59 -8.78 -37.32
CA LYS A 10 111.94 -10.13 -37.82
C LYS A 10 113.16 -10.85 -37.25
N THR A 11 113.09 -11.24 -35.97
CA THR A 11 113.58 -12.59 -35.60
C THR A 11 112.38 -13.57 -35.66
N PRO A 12 112.58 -14.83 -36.06
CA PRO A 12 111.51 -15.84 -36.01
C PRO A 12 110.86 -15.96 -34.63
N LEU A 13 111.60 -15.69 -33.55
CA LEU A 13 111.14 -15.80 -32.17
C LEU A 13 110.08 -14.74 -31.80
N GLY A 14 110.28 -13.47 -32.14
CA GLY A 14 109.32 -12.40 -31.82
C GLY A 14 107.96 -12.54 -32.53
N TYR A 15 107.93 -13.21 -33.68
CA TYR A 15 106.68 -13.59 -34.35
C TYR A 15 105.89 -14.62 -33.54
N TYR A 16 106.56 -15.63 -32.98
CA TYR A 16 105.90 -16.64 -32.15
C TYR A 16 105.38 -16.05 -30.84
N GLU A 17 106.12 -15.13 -30.21
CA GLU A 17 105.67 -14.46 -28.98
C GLU A 17 104.41 -13.62 -29.22
N THR A 18 104.38 -12.85 -30.32
CA THR A 18 103.19 -12.04 -30.68
C THR A 18 101.99 -12.93 -30.99
N ALA A 19 102.19 -14.02 -31.74
CA ALA A 19 101.14 -14.97 -32.06
C ALA A 19 100.58 -15.69 -30.82
N ILE A 20 101.43 -16.01 -29.83
CA ILE A 20 101.00 -16.61 -28.55
C ILE A 20 100.13 -15.63 -27.75
N GLU A 21 100.51 -14.35 -27.73
CA GLU A 21 99.75 -13.33 -27.01
C GLU A 21 98.38 -13.07 -27.65
N GLU A 22 98.32 -13.01 -28.99
CA GLU A 22 97.05 -12.94 -29.73
C GLU A 22 96.18 -14.18 -29.47
N LEU A 23 96.78 -15.38 -29.43
CA LEU A 23 96.06 -16.62 -29.08
C LEU A 23 95.52 -16.59 -27.65
N ARG A 24 96.27 -16.06 -26.68
CA ARG A 24 95.79 -15.90 -25.31
C ARG A 24 94.61 -14.93 -25.23
N ARG A 25 94.74 -13.77 -25.87
CA ARG A 25 93.67 -12.76 -25.90
C ARG A 25 92.39 -13.32 -26.52
N THR A 26 92.50 -14.01 -27.65
CA THR A 26 91.34 -14.65 -28.30
C THR A 26 90.74 -15.77 -27.43
N GLN A 27 91.55 -16.50 -26.67
CA GLN A 27 91.07 -17.49 -25.70
C GLN A 27 90.28 -16.84 -24.55
N GLU A 28 90.78 -15.72 -23.99
CA GLU A 28 90.08 -14.97 -22.93
C GLU A 28 88.75 -14.39 -23.44
N GLU A 29 88.74 -13.80 -24.65
CA GLU A 29 87.53 -13.30 -25.30
C GLU A 29 86.50 -14.43 -25.51
N LEU A 30 86.94 -15.61 -25.97
CA LEU A 30 86.06 -16.77 -26.14
C LEU A 30 85.50 -17.28 -24.81
N GLN A 31 86.29 -17.26 -23.73
CA GLN A 31 85.82 -17.62 -22.40
C GLN A 31 84.77 -16.64 -21.86
N ALA A 32 84.98 -15.33 -22.07
CA ALA A 32 84.01 -14.31 -21.71
C ALA A 32 82.68 -14.49 -22.47
N GLU A 33 82.74 -14.77 -23.77
CA GLU A 33 81.53 -15.02 -24.56
C GLU A 33 80.80 -16.30 -24.15
N LEU A 34 81.53 -17.37 -23.81
CA LEU A 34 80.91 -18.58 -23.27
C LEU A 34 80.18 -18.32 -21.95
N GLN A 35 80.73 -17.44 -21.11
CA GLN A 35 80.10 -17.06 -19.85
C GLN A 35 78.82 -16.23 -20.10
N ASN A 36 78.87 -15.24 -21.00
CA ASN A 36 77.69 -14.48 -21.42
C ASN A 36 76.58 -15.40 -21.97
N ILE A 37 76.94 -16.36 -22.81
CA ILE A 37 75.96 -17.31 -23.37
C ILE A 37 75.27 -18.13 -22.27
N ARG A 38 76.01 -18.55 -21.22
CA ARG A 38 75.43 -19.28 -20.08
C ARG A 38 74.46 -18.41 -19.27
N GLU A 39 74.80 -17.14 -19.08
CA GLU A 39 73.93 -16.18 -18.39
C GLU A 39 72.63 -15.95 -19.19
N ILE A 40 72.74 -15.72 -20.50
CA ILE A 40 71.57 -15.60 -21.39
C ILE A 40 70.71 -16.86 -21.36
N GLN A 41 71.30 -18.05 -21.32
CA GLN A 41 70.55 -19.31 -21.21
C GLN A 41 69.80 -19.43 -19.88
N SER A 42 70.41 -19.00 -18.78
CA SER A 42 69.77 -18.96 -17.46
C SER A 42 68.59 -17.98 -17.45
N ASP A 43 68.79 -16.77 -17.97
CA ASP A 43 67.74 -15.74 -18.04
C ASP A 43 66.59 -16.19 -18.93
N TYR A 44 66.89 -16.83 -20.06
CA TYR A 44 65.86 -17.40 -20.93
C TYR A 44 65.04 -18.49 -20.22
N ALA A 45 65.67 -19.36 -19.43
CA ALA A 45 64.98 -20.39 -18.67
C ALA A 45 64.06 -19.77 -17.59
N ASN A 46 64.52 -18.73 -16.91
CA ASN A 46 63.74 -17.99 -15.92
C ASN A 46 62.53 -17.31 -16.57
N LEU A 47 62.74 -16.58 -17.67
CA LEU A 47 61.66 -15.91 -18.41
C LEU A 47 60.60 -16.90 -18.90
N LYS A 48 61.03 -18.08 -19.35
CA LYS A 48 60.10 -19.16 -19.75
C LYS A 48 59.28 -19.69 -18.58
N ALA A 49 59.86 -19.78 -17.39
CA ALA A 49 59.14 -20.20 -16.18
C ALA A 49 58.12 -19.14 -15.75
N GLU A 50 58.50 -17.87 -15.76
CA GLU A 50 57.59 -16.74 -15.47
C GLU A 50 56.43 -16.66 -16.47
N LEU A 51 56.71 -16.85 -17.76
CA LEU A 51 55.67 -16.89 -18.79
C LEU A 51 54.68 -18.04 -18.55
N LYS A 52 55.15 -19.18 -18.06
CA LYS A 52 54.29 -20.31 -17.73
C LYS A 52 53.42 -20.00 -16.51
N ALA A 53 53.99 -19.39 -15.47
CA ALA A 53 53.27 -19.01 -14.26
C ALA A 53 52.17 -17.97 -14.56
N THR A 54 52.52 -16.90 -15.28
CA THR A 54 51.56 -15.86 -15.70
C THR A 54 50.42 -16.43 -16.56
N LYS A 55 50.71 -17.40 -17.43
CA LYS A 55 49.67 -18.10 -18.19
C LYS A 55 48.69 -18.86 -17.28
N GLN A 56 49.19 -19.54 -16.25
CA GLN A 56 48.34 -20.27 -15.30
C GLN A 56 47.46 -19.31 -14.47
N GLU A 57 48.02 -18.17 -14.03
CA GLU A 57 47.25 -17.13 -13.34
C GLU A 57 46.16 -16.54 -14.24
N LEU A 58 46.45 -16.33 -15.52
CA LEU A 58 45.46 -15.86 -16.49
C LEU A 58 44.32 -16.88 -16.68
N GLU A 59 44.64 -18.18 -16.76
CA GLU A 59 43.62 -19.24 -16.85
C GLU A 59 42.74 -19.29 -15.58
N ALA A 60 43.35 -19.14 -14.40
CA ALA A 60 42.64 -19.12 -13.13
C ALA A 60 41.69 -17.91 -13.02
N THR A 61 42.18 -16.70 -13.30
CA THR A 61 41.36 -15.48 -13.30
C THR A 61 40.22 -15.54 -14.31
N GLN A 62 40.43 -16.17 -15.48
CA GLN A 62 39.37 -16.38 -16.46
C GLN A 62 38.28 -17.34 -15.95
N ALA A 63 38.66 -18.37 -15.20
CA ALA A 63 37.71 -19.29 -14.56
C ALA A 63 36.87 -18.58 -13.49
N GLU A 64 37.50 -17.77 -12.63
CA GLU A 64 36.81 -16.96 -11.61
C GLU A 64 35.85 -15.94 -12.24
N LEU A 65 36.27 -15.28 -13.32
CA LEU A 65 35.41 -14.35 -14.07
C LEU A 65 34.17 -15.06 -14.64
N LYS A 66 34.31 -16.31 -15.10
CA LYS A 66 33.18 -17.10 -15.60
C LYS A 66 32.22 -17.49 -14.47
N ALA A 67 32.75 -17.87 -13.31
CA ALA A 67 31.95 -18.22 -12.14
C ALA A 67 31.15 -17.00 -11.62
N THR A 68 31.82 -15.86 -11.43
CA THR A 68 31.16 -14.61 -11.01
C THR A 68 30.10 -14.14 -12.00
N LYS A 69 30.32 -14.31 -13.31
CA LYS A 69 29.29 -14.02 -14.32
C LYS A 69 28.06 -14.93 -14.17
N GLN A 70 28.25 -16.20 -13.87
CA GLN A 70 27.14 -17.13 -13.64
C GLN A 70 26.34 -16.76 -12.38
N GLU A 71 27.03 -16.42 -11.28
CA GLU A 71 26.39 -15.92 -10.06
C GLU A 71 25.59 -14.63 -10.31
N LEU A 72 26.13 -13.71 -11.11
CA LEU A 72 25.42 -12.48 -11.48
C LEU A 72 24.13 -12.77 -12.26
N GLU A 73 24.13 -13.73 -13.19
CA GLU A 73 22.91 -14.10 -13.90
C GLU A 73 21.88 -14.78 -12.98
N THR A 74 22.32 -15.59 -12.01
CA THR A 74 21.40 -16.19 -11.02
C THR A 74 20.75 -15.13 -10.13
N THR A 75 21.54 -14.20 -9.58
CA THR A 75 21.02 -13.12 -8.73
C THR A 75 20.07 -12.19 -9.49
N LYS A 76 20.33 -11.94 -10.78
CA LYS A 76 19.41 -11.20 -11.65
C LYS A 76 18.08 -11.92 -11.87
N ALA A 77 18.10 -13.25 -12.03
CA ALA A 77 16.89 -14.04 -12.14
C ALA A 77 16.06 -14.01 -10.84
N ASP A 78 16.72 -14.14 -9.69
CA ASP A 78 16.07 -14.08 -8.37
C ASP A 78 15.46 -12.70 -8.10
N LEU A 79 16.14 -11.63 -8.49
CA LEU A 79 15.62 -10.27 -8.37
C LEU A 79 14.37 -10.08 -9.24
N LYS A 80 14.36 -10.62 -10.46
CA LYS A 80 13.17 -10.61 -11.34
C LYS A 80 12.00 -11.36 -10.71
N ASN A 81 12.24 -12.54 -10.13
CA ASN A 81 11.22 -13.32 -9.43
C ASN A 81 10.66 -12.56 -8.22
N THR A 82 11.54 -11.98 -7.41
CA THR A 82 11.15 -11.20 -6.23
C THR A 82 10.30 -10.01 -6.63
N LYS A 83 10.68 -9.29 -7.70
CA LYS A 83 9.88 -8.19 -8.26
C LYS A 83 8.46 -8.65 -8.63
N GLN A 84 8.34 -9.79 -9.32
CA GLN A 84 7.04 -10.34 -9.71
C GLN A 84 6.17 -10.72 -8.50
N VAL A 85 6.77 -11.29 -7.46
CA VAL A 85 6.06 -11.63 -6.22
C VAL A 85 5.55 -10.38 -5.51
N ILE A 86 6.35 -9.32 -5.47
CA ILE A 86 5.96 -8.03 -4.90
C ILE A 86 4.81 -7.42 -5.70
N GLU A 87 4.91 -7.36 -7.03
CA GLU A 87 3.84 -6.85 -7.90
C GLU A 87 2.52 -7.60 -7.70
N ASN A 88 2.57 -8.94 -7.65
CA ASN A 88 1.39 -9.77 -7.39
C ASN A 88 0.78 -9.49 -6.01
N SER A 89 1.63 -9.27 -4.99
CA SER A 89 1.17 -8.95 -3.64
C SER A 89 0.52 -7.57 -3.57
N LEU A 90 1.08 -6.58 -4.27
CA LEU A 90 0.49 -5.25 -4.40
C LEU A 90 -0.89 -5.30 -5.06
N ILE A 91 -1.04 -6.06 -6.15
CA ILE A 91 -2.35 -6.25 -6.82
C ILE A 91 -3.38 -6.86 -5.86
N LYS A 92 -2.98 -7.87 -5.07
CA LYS A 92 -3.88 -8.48 -4.08
C LYS A 92 -4.30 -7.49 -3.00
N ILE A 93 -3.35 -6.71 -2.46
CA ILE A 93 -3.62 -5.69 -1.44
C ILE A 93 -4.55 -4.62 -2.01
N GLN A 94 -4.31 -4.17 -3.23
CA GLN A 94 -5.18 -3.20 -3.91
C GLN A 94 -6.61 -3.73 -4.03
N LYS A 95 -6.77 -4.98 -4.48
CA LYS A 95 -8.09 -5.61 -4.59
C LYS A 95 -8.81 -5.68 -3.23
N TYR A 96 -8.12 -6.03 -2.16
CA TYR A 96 -8.71 -6.06 -0.82
C TYR A 96 -9.09 -4.65 -0.35
N ALA A 97 -8.25 -3.64 -0.63
CA ALA A 97 -8.53 -2.26 -0.31
C ALA A 97 -9.77 -1.75 -1.06
N ASP A 98 -9.88 -2.02 -2.37
CA ASP A 98 -11.03 -1.61 -3.19
C ASP A 98 -12.33 -2.27 -2.71
N SER A 99 -12.27 -3.56 -2.33
CA SER A 99 -13.41 -4.28 -1.73
C SER A 99 -13.84 -3.63 -0.42
N ALA A 100 -12.89 -3.37 0.49
CA ALA A 100 -13.16 -2.75 1.77
C ALA A 100 -13.72 -1.32 1.61
N ILE A 101 -13.18 -0.53 0.68
CA ILE A 101 -13.69 0.82 0.37
C ILE A 101 -15.13 0.73 -0.14
N THR A 102 -15.43 -0.24 -1.01
CA THR A 102 -16.79 -0.45 -1.54
C THR A 102 -17.77 -0.84 -0.43
N GLU A 103 -17.38 -1.75 0.46
CA GLU A 103 -18.17 -2.15 1.61
C GLU A 103 -18.41 -0.97 2.57
N ILE A 104 -17.38 -0.20 2.88
CA ILE A 104 -17.48 1.00 3.73
C ILE A 104 -18.39 2.05 3.09
N ALA A 105 -18.30 2.26 1.77
CA ALA A 105 -19.16 3.18 1.05
C ALA A 105 -20.63 2.75 1.13
N SER A 106 -20.91 1.46 0.91
CA SER A 106 -22.25 0.90 1.07
C SER A 106 -22.78 1.07 2.49
N VAL A 107 -21.95 0.79 3.51
CA VAL A 107 -22.32 1.01 4.91
C VAL A 107 -22.60 2.49 5.20
N LYS A 108 -21.75 3.39 4.70
CA LYS A 108 -21.91 4.84 4.87
C LYS A 108 -23.22 5.33 4.26
N ASP A 109 -23.54 4.88 3.05
CA ASP A 109 -24.79 5.25 2.38
C ASP A 109 -26.00 4.67 3.10
N GLY A 110 -25.90 3.42 3.57
CA GLY A 110 -26.92 2.77 4.38
C GLY A 110 -27.17 3.46 5.74
N ILE A 111 -26.15 4.07 6.33
CA ILE A 111 -26.30 4.92 7.54
C ILE A 111 -26.98 6.24 7.17
N LYS A 112 -26.53 6.92 6.10
CA LYS A 112 -27.07 8.22 5.67
C LYS A 112 -28.53 8.15 5.25
N ASN A 113 -28.91 7.13 4.50
CA ASN A 113 -30.28 6.92 4.03
C ASN A 113 -31.16 6.21 5.08
N GLY A 114 -30.60 5.89 6.24
CA GLY A 114 -31.30 5.26 7.35
C GLY A 114 -31.61 3.78 7.18
N SER A 115 -31.25 3.11 6.08
CA SER A 115 -31.58 1.69 5.87
C SER A 115 -30.86 0.74 6.85
N ILE A 116 -29.61 1.01 7.21
CA ILE A 116 -28.83 0.22 8.21
C ILE A 116 -29.28 0.56 9.62
N VAL A 117 -29.55 1.83 9.89
CA VAL A 117 -30.12 2.27 11.16
C VAL A 117 -31.49 1.65 11.35
N ALA A 118 -32.37 1.64 10.33
CA ALA A 118 -33.71 1.06 10.40
C ALA A 118 -33.71 -0.48 10.50
N HIS A 119 -32.73 -1.18 9.92
CA HIS A 119 -32.58 -2.63 10.12
C HIS A 119 -32.23 -3.00 11.58
N LYS A 120 -31.54 -2.12 12.32
CA LYS A 120 -31.22 -2.33 13.75
C LYS A 120 -32.13 -1.58 14.71
N ALA A 121 -32.69 -0.45 14.30
CA ALA A 121 -33.51 0.44 15.10
C ALA A 121 -34.97 0.21 14.75
N LEU A 122 -35.59 -0.67 15.53
CA LEU A 122 -37.01 -0.56 15.85
C LEU A 122 -37.27 0.59 16.83
N MET A 123 -36.26 1.42 17.16
CA MET A 123 -36.29 2.36 18.28
C MET A 123 -35.83 3.78 17.92
N LEU A 124 -36.61 4.80 18.30
CA LEU A 124 -36.26 6.22 18.33
C LEU A 124 -35.59 6.54 19.67
N ARG A 125 -34.47 7.27 19.66
CA ARG A 125 -33.85 7.75 20.91
C ARG A 125 -34.80 8.74 21.61
N GLY A 126 -34.92 8.64 22.93
CA GLY A 126 -35.65 9.58 23.76
C GLY A 126 -34.91 10.92 23.91
N LYS A 127 -35.36 11.76 24.86
CA LYS A 127 -34.75 13.08 25.12
C LYS A 127 -33.31 13.00 25.66
N ASP A 128 -32.90 11.85 26.18
CA ASP A 128 -31.57 11.59 26.72
C ASP A 128 -31.06 10.21 26.30
N ASP A 129 -29.81 9.90 26.64
CA ASP A 129 -29.18 8.62 26.33
C ASP A 129 -29.67 7.45 27.22
N LYS A 130 -30.62 7.71 28.14
CA LYS A 130 -31.14 6.72 29.09
C LYS A 130 -32.49 6.12 28.67
N ASN A 131 -33.13 6.66 27.63
CA ASN A 131 -34.48 6.27 27.21
C ASN A 131 -34.57 6.03 25.68
N TRP A 132 -35.24 4.96 25.27
CA TRP A 132 -35.42 4.58 23.85
C TRP A 132 -36.87 4.13 23.59
N ILE A 133 -37.46 4.51 22.45
CA ILE A 133 -38.88 4.33 22.12
C ILE A 133 -39.03 3.39 20.93
N ARG A 134 -39.77 2.28 21.02
CA ARG A 134 -40.02 1.37 19.89
C ARG A 134 -41.48 1.19 19.55
N PHE A 135 -41.79 0.82 18.31
CA PHE A 135 -43.11 0.27 17.99
C PHE A 135 -43.28 -1.11 18.65
N ARG A 136 -44.40 -1.32 19.34
CA ARG A 136 -44.74 -2.60 19.97
C ARG A 136 -45.79 -3.34 19.15
N GLN A 137 -46.93 -2.70 18.92
CA GLN A 137 -48.11 -3.30 18.30
C GLN A 137 -49.13 -2.23 17.90
N LEU A 138 -50.13 -2.61 17.10
CA LEU A 138 -51.42 -1.92 17.06
C LEU A 138 -52.35 -2.54 18.12
N ASP A 139 -53.04 -1.70 18.89
CA ASP A 139 -54.09 -2.19 19.79
C ASP A 139 -55.41 -2.47 19.04
N SER A 140 -56.41 -2.98 19.75
CA SER A 140 -57.73 -3.32 19.19
C SER A 140 -58.53 -2.11 18.67
N VAL A 141 -58.03 -0.89 18.86
CA VAL A 141 -58.65 0.37 18.43
C VAL A 141 -57.76 1.11 17.41
N ASN A 142 -56.76 0.42 16.85
CA ASN A 142 -55.82 0.93 15.86
C ASN A 142 -54.93 2.09 16.35
N HIS A 143 -54.60 2.15 17.64
CA HIS A 143 -53.53 3.03 18.10
C HIS A 143 -52.17 2.41 17.80
N HIS A 144 -51.22 3.21 17.31
CA HIS A 144 -49.82 2.82 17.33
C HIS A 144 -49.33 2.84 18.79
N CYS A 145 -49.12 1.66 19.37
CA CYS A 145 -48.58 1.51 20.71
C CYS A 145 -47.06 1.49 20.63
N LEU A 146 -46.43 2.52 21.18
CA LEU A 146 -44.99 2.59 21.34
C LEU A 146 -44.62 2.25 22.79
N GLN A 147 -43.50 1.56 22.99
CA GLN A 147 -42.94 1.24 24.31
C GLN A 147 -41.65 2.00 24.55
N VAL A 148 -41.42 2.38 25.81
CA VAL A 148 -40.18 3.01 26.25
C VAL A 148 -39.33 2.00 27.02
N TRP A 149 -38.09 1.81 26.58
CA TRP A 149 -37.06 1.06 27.28
C TRP A 149 -36.22 2.01 28.12
N ARG A 150 -36.04 1.66 29.40
CA ARG A 150 -35.25 2.41 30.38
C ARG A 150 -33.90 1.74 30.64
N ILE A 151 -32.97 2.48 31.22
CA ILE A 151 -31.63 2.00 31.60
C ILE A 151 -31.62 0.95 32.72
N ASP A 152 -32.72 0.81 33.48
CA ASP A 152 -32.90 -0.22 34.50
C ASP A 152 -33.41 -1.57 33.93
N ASP A 153 -33.38 -1.70 32.59
CA ASP A 153 -33.83 -2.86 31.81
C ASP A 153 -35.32 -3.20 31.98
N THR A 154 -36.13 -2.22 32.36
CA THR A 154 -37.58 -2.36 32.44
C THR A 154 -38.28 -1.74 31.22
N TRP A 155 -39.34 -2.40 30.77
CA TRP A 155 -40.20 -1.93 29.69
C TRP A 155 -41.43 -1.23 30.28
N HIS A 156 -41.67 0.00 29.83
CA HIS A 156 -42.85 0.77 30.19
C HIS A 156 -43.76 0.99 28.98
N ASP A 157 -45.05 0.76 29.20
CA ASP A 157 -46.10 1.08 28.24
C ASP A 157 -46.44 2.57 28.33
N ASP A 158 -46.62 3.20 27.16
CA ASP A 158 -47.37 4.44 26.89
C ASP A 158 -46.58 5.58 26.22
N ILE A 159 -46.41 5.44 24.90
CA ILE A 159 -46.83 6.52 24.00
C ILE A 159 -47.90 5.94 23.06
N ARG A 160 -49.17 6.23 23.37
CA ARG A 160 -50.29 5.94 22.46
C ARG A 160 -50.55 7.21 21.65
N VAL A 161 -50.04 7.24 20.43
CA VAL A 161 -50.38 8.33 19.50
C VAL A 161 -51.68 7.93 18.81
N LYS A 162 -52.79 8.55 19.23
CA LYS A 162 -54.07 8.39 18.54
C LYS A 162 -53.90 8.94 17.13
N ALA A 163 -54.19 8.15 16.10
CA ALA A 163 -54.38 8.70 14.76
C ALA A 163 -55.47 9.77 14.87
N ALA A 164 -55.08 11.04 14.82
CA ALA A 164 -55.92 12.12 15.32
C ALA A 164 -57.07 12.39 14.35
N SER A 165 -58.27 11.91 14.70
CA SER A 165 -59.56 12.36 14.17
C SER A 165 -60.08 13.61 14.89
N LEU A 166 -59.28 14.18 15.79
CA LEU A 166 -59.60 15.29 16.69
C LEU A 166 -58.42 16.29 16.74
N LEU A 167 -58.70 17.58 16.56
CA LEU A 167 -57.78 18.70 16.80
C LEU A 167 -57.87 19.12 18.28
N GLN A 168 -56.74 19.38 18.94
CA GLN A 168 -56.79 19.97 20.28
C GLN A 168 -57.36 21.39 20.20
N ALA A 169 -58.33 21.71 21.06
CA ALA A 169 -59.04 22.98 21.01
C ALA A 169 -58.31 24.06 21.84
N ARG A 170 -58.79 24.34 23.05
CA ARG A 170 -58.28 25.41 23.91
C ARG A 170 -57.23 24.96 24.93
N ASP A 171 -57.38 23.74 25.44
CA ASP A 171 -56.57 23.17 26.52
C ASP A 171 -56.58 21.63 26.46
N ASP A 172 -55.92 20.97 27.42
CA ASP A 172 -55.81 19.51 27.49
C ASP A 172 -57.15 18.79 27.76
N GLN A 173 -58.20 19.53 28.13
CA GLN A 173 -59.53 18.98 28.42
C GLN A 173 -60.51 19.14 27.24
N HIS A 174 -60.17 19.94 26.21
CA HIS A 174 -61.08 20.26 25.10
C HIS A 174 -60.52 19.87 23.73
N TRP A 175 -61.30 19.13 22.94
CA TRP A 175 -60.87 18.59 21.64
C TRP A 175 -61.95 18.78 20.58
N MET A 176 -61.61 19.26 19.39
CA MET A 176 -62.51 19.47 18.26
C MET A 176 -62.48 18.30 17.28
N ARG A 177 -63.65 17.78 16.89
CA ARG A 177 -63.76 16.90 15.71
C ARG A 177 -64.75 17.43 14.72
N PHE A 178 -64.55 17.07 13.47
CA PHE A 178 -65.61 17.12 12.46
C PHE A 178 -66.76 16.22 12.93
N HIS A 179 -67.99 16.74 12.86
CA HIS A 179 -69.17 15.95 13.20
C HIS A 179 -70.01 15.65 11.97
N TYR A 180 -70.44 16.69 11.26
CA TYR A 180 -71.15 16.58 9.98
C TYR A 180 -71.17 17.94 9.25
N MET A 181 -71.53 17.91 7.96
CA MET A 181 -71.76 19.11 7.16
C MET A 181 -73.25 19.45 7.16
N LYS A 182 -73.62 20.64 7.65
CA LYS A 182 -75.01 21.08 7.75
C LYS A 182 -75.42 21.83 6.49
N ASP A 183 -76.52 21.39 5.86
CA ASP A 183 -77.14 22.00 4.68
C ASP A 183 -76.19 22.22 3.49
N GLY A 184 -75.10 21.45 3.43
CA GLY A 184 -74.06 21.51 2.37
C GLY A 184 -73.24 22.80 2.33
N ARG A 185 -73.31 23.66 3.36
CA ARG A 185 -72.63 24.98 3.39
C ARG A 185 -71.72 25.22 4.58
N TYR A 186 -71.91 24.48 5.67
CA TYR A 186 -71.19 24.69 6.91
C TYR A 186 -70.66 23.37 7.45
N ASP A 187 -69.35 23.29 7.61
CA ASP A 187 -68.75 22.21 8.37
C ASP A 187 -69.01 22.48 9.86
N THR A 188 -69.66 21.52 10.51
CA THR A 188 -69.96 21.60 11.93
C THR A 188 -68.93 20.79 12.70
N TYR A 189 -68.21 21.50 13.57
CA TYR A 189 -67.25 20.90 14.49
C TYR A 189 -67.86 20.88 15.89
N CYS A 190 -67.63 19.78 16.61
CA CYS A 190 -68.05 19.65 18.01
C CYS A 190 -66.82 19.67 18.90
N VAL A 191 -66.94 20.35 20.05
CA VAL A 191 -65.91 20.35 21.08
C VAL A 191 -66.29 19.29 22.11
N TRP A 192 -65.45 18.28 22.22
CA TRP A 192 -65.48 17.31 23.29
C TRP A 192 -64.83 17.88 24.54
N GLN A 193 -65.45 17.69 25.71
CA GLN A 193 -64.86 17.94 27.00
C GLN A 193 -64.65 16.61 27.75
N ARG A 194 -63.51 16.46 28.43
CA ARG A 194 -63.21 15.26 29.24
C ARG A 194 -64.34 15.01 30.25
N GLY A 195 -64.98 13.84 30.19
CA GLY A 195 -66.22 13.51 30.91
C GLY A 195 -67.40 13.12 30.01
N ASP A 196 -67.16 12.92 28.71
CA ASP A 196 -68.14 12.51 27.68
C ASP A 196 -69.27 13.50 27.39
N ILE A 197 -69.03 14.76 27.76
CA ILE A 197 -69.92 15.88 27.45
C ILE A 197 -69.50 16.49 26.12
N TRP A 198 -70.43 16.57 25.18
CA TRP A 198 -70.24 17.17 23.86
C TRP A 198 -70.91 18.53 23.78
N HIS A 199 -70.11 19.56 23.52
CA HIS A 199 -70.59 20.93 23.31
C HIS A 199 -70.68 21.24 21.80
N HIS A 200 -71.84 21.74 21.38
CA HIS A 200 -72.13 22.05 19.98
C HIS A 200 -71.75 23.50 19.67
N THR A 201 -70.47 23.75 19.42
CA THR A 201 -70.03 25.13 19.33
C THR A 201 -68.76 25.22 18.51
N VAL A 202 -68.93 25.25 17.19
CA VAL A 202 -68.22 26.13 16.23
C VAL A 202 -68.74 25.78 14.83
N ARG A 203 -69.28 26.79 14.13
CA ARG A 203 -69.60 26.71 12.70
C ARG A 203 -68.59 27.59 11.98
N VAL A 204 -67.85 27.02 11.03
CA VAL A 204 -66.96 27.77 10.16
C VAL A 204 -67.54 27.73 8.76
N GLY A 205 -67.60 28.87 8.07
CA GLY A 205 -67.99 28.89 6.66
C GLY A 205 -66.99 28.06 5.87
N ALA A 206 -67.47 27.17 5.00
CA ALA A 206 -66.58 26.40 4.12
C ALA A 206 -65.76 27.38 3.25
N ALA A 207 -64.46 27.11 3.11
CA ALA A 207 -63.50 28.05 2.48
C ALA A 207 -63.76 28.33 0.99
N ASP A 208 -64.73 27.65 0.34
CA ASP A 208 -65.19 27.97 -1.01
C ASP A 208 -66.70 28.22 -1.06
N LYS A 209 -67.08 29.43 -0.62
CA LYS A 209 -67.71 30.47 -1.45
C LYS A 209 -67.32 31.85 -0.91
N LEU A 210 -66.02 32.12 -0.80
CA LEU A 210 -65.55 33.49 -1.02
C LEU A 210 -65.63 33.72 -2.53
N ARG A 211 -66.75 34.26 -3.00
CA ARG A 211 -66.75 34.98 -4.29
C ARG A 211 -66.34 36.43 -4.00
N PRO A 212 -65.60 37.07 -4.92
CA PRO A 212 -64.99 38.40 -4.72
C PRO A 212 -66.00 39.47 -4.31
#